data_AF-A0A9D7S1W0-F1
#
_entry.id   AF-A0A9D7S1W0-F1
#
_cell.length_a   1.000
_cell.length_b   1.000
_cell.length_c   1.000
_cell.angle_alpha   90.00
_cell.angle_beta   90.00
_cell.angle_gamma   90.00
#
_symmetry.space_group_name_H-M   'P 1'
#
loop_
_entity.id
_entity.type
_entity.pdbx_description
1 polymer ?
#
loop_
_entity_poly.entity_id
_entity_poly.type
_entity_poly.pdbx_seq_one_letter_code
_entity_poly.pdbx_strand_id
1 'polypeptide(L)'
;MAEHALAWLAREIALAAFTEAGILLAEHELARAPLHLTVVGAKDDPAAAALFRAVLAQPGSYKRVDWWDQREGPLPHADVNYPTLKRAAAFVCNDRQCSLPIFQPQGVANYLSELPSLDASRFAFPLTATRVSLPGARDCDRHAWSGRARRRRHAAVPQARASRRR
;
A
#
# COMPACT_ATOMS: atom_id res chain seq x y z
N MET A 1 -3.92 3.50 19.05
CA MET A 1 -3.77 4.55 18.01
C MET A 1 -5.12 5.05 17.50
N ALA A 2 -6.01 4.17 17.00
CA ALA A 2 -7.33 4.56 16.51
C ALA A 2 -8.20 5.30 17.55
N GLU A 3 -8.22 4.86 18.80
CA GLU A 3 -8.95 5.55 19.89
C GLU A 3 -8.50 7.00 20.09
N HIS A 4 -7.19 7.23 20.06
CA HIS A 4 -6.62 8.57 20.26
C HIS A 4 -6.89 9.46 19.05
N ALA A 5 -6.85 8.89 17.84
CA ALA A 5 -7.23 9.61 16.62
C ALA A 5 -8.71 10.02 16.67
N LEU A 6 -9.61 9.11 17.05
CA LEU A 6 -11.04 9.39 17.13
C LEU A 6 -11.37 10.42 18.22
N ALA A 7 -10.71 10.35 19.37
CA ALA A 7 -10.84 11.35 20.43
C ALA A 7 -10.37 12.75 19.98
N TRP A 8 -9.25 12.82 19.25
CA TRP A 8 -8.74 14.09 18.72
C TRP A 8 -9.65 14.66 17.63
N LEU A 9 -10.05 13.82 16.67
CA LEU A 9 -10.91 14.20 15.55
C LEU A 9 -12.31 14.62 16.02
N ALA A 10 -12.91 13.91 16.98
CA ALA A 10 -14.22 14.26 17.50
C ALA A 10 -14.25 15.67 18.11
N ARG A 11 -13.15 16.10 18.74
CA ARG A 11 -13.04 17.46 19.29
C ARG A 11 -12.98 18.53 18.20
N GLU A 12 -12.15 18.33 17.18
CA GLU A 12 -11.95 19.31 16.11
C GLU A 12 -13.15 19.37 15.15
N ILE A 13 -13.77 18.23 14.83
CA ILE A 13 -14.91 18.14 13.90
C ILE A 13 -16.18 18.69 14.55
N ALA A 14 -16.36 18.56 15.87
CA ALA A 14 -17.48 19.18 16.59
C ALA A 14 -17.55 20.71 16.39
N LEU A 15 -16.43 21.33 16.01
CA LEU A 15 -16.30 22.76 15.79
C LEU A 15 -16.20 23.14 14.30
N ALA A 16 -16.22 22.17 13.38
CA ALA A 16 -15.98 22.38 11.94
C ALA A 16 -17.23 22.18 11.08
N ALA A 17 -17.33 22.93 9.98
CA ALA A 17 -18.46 22.89 9.05
C ALA A 17 -18.39 21.74 8.01
N PHE A 18 -17.28 20.99 7.96
CA PHE A 18 -17.07 19.91 7.00
C PHE A 18 -16.97 18.55 7.69
N THR A 19 -17.57 17.52 7.07
CA THR A 19 -17.41 16.12 7.46
C THR A 19 -16.06 15.59 6.96
N GLU A 20 -15.12 15.37 7.87
CA GLU A 20 -13.77 14.87 7.58
C GLU A 20 -13.78 13.34 7.39
N ALA A 21 -13.22 12.84 6.28
CA ALA A 21 -13.06 11.39 6.05
C ALA A 21 -12.23 10.69 7.14
N GLY A 22 -11.42 11.46 7.88
CA GLY A 22 -10.58 10.96 8.97
C GLY A 22 -11.37 10.31 10.11
N ILE A 23 -12.57 10.82 10.46
CA ILE A 23 -13.35 10.21 11.56
C ILE A 23 -13.91 8.85 11.18
N LEU A 24 -14.31 8.69 9.92
CA LEU A 24 -14.79 7.41 9.38
C LEU A 24 -13.64 6.41 9.26
N LEU A 25 -12.45 6.86 8.88
CA LEU A 25 -11.26 6.00 8.87
C LEU A 25 -10.86 5.58 10.28
N ALA A 26 -10.86 6.51 11.25
CA ALA A 26 -10.55 6.21 12.64
C ALA A 26 -11.56 5.23 13.26
N GLU A 27 -12.86 5.38 12.95
CA GLU A 27 -13.90 4.43 13.37
C GLU A 27 -13.70 3.06 12.73
N HIS A 28 -13.37 3.02 11.43
CA HIS A 28 -13.07 1.78 10.71
C HIS A 28 -11.88 1.02 11.31
N GLU A 29 -10.81 1.73 11.67
CA GLU A 29 -9.63 1.15 12.34
C GLU A 29 -9.94 0.74 13.78
N LEU A 30 -10.80 1.47 14.49
CA LEU A 30 -11.18 1.13 15.86
C LEU A 30 -12.05 -0.13 15.91
N ALA A 31 -12.90 -0.33 14.91
CA ALA A 31 -13.82 -1.47 14.86
C ALA A 31 -13.14 -2.80 14.46
N ARG A 32 -11.83 -2.81 14.18
CA ARG A 32 -11.14 -3.95 13.55
C ARG A 32 -9.76 -4.18 14.15
N ALA A 33 -9.34 -5.44 14.18
CA ALA A 33 -7.93 -5.75 14.44
C ALA A 33 -7.09 -5.43 13.19
N PRO A 34 -5.87 -4.86 13.34
CA PRO A 34 -4.97 -4.69 12.21
C PRO A 34 -4.52 -6.04 11.67
N LEU A 35 -4.30 -6.12 10.36
CA LEU A 35 -3.64 -7.29 9.77
C LEU A 35 -2.25 -7.40 10.37
N HIS A 36 -1.95 -8.50 11.06
CA HIS A 36 -0.67 -8.68 11.73
C HIS A 36 0.19 -9.68 10.97
N LEU A 37 1.33 -9.22 10.47
CA LEU A 37 2.27 -10.02 9.71
C LEU A 37 3.56 -10.17 10.52
N THR A 38 3.85 -11.39 10.98
CA THR A 38 5.02 -11.65 11.82
C THR A 38 5.97 -12.61 11.14
N VAL A 39 7.23 -12.23 11.02
CA VAL A 39 8.31 -13.12 10.59
C VAL A 39 9.06 -13.61 11.82
N VAL A 40 9.01 -14.90 12.07
CA VAL A 40 9.79 -15.56 13.13
C VAL A 40 11.05 -16.11 12.50
N GLY A 41 12.20 -15.60 12.90
CA GLY A 41 13.49 -16.02 12.35
C GLY A 41 14.62 -15.07 12.73
N ALA A 42 15.83 -15.61 12.71
CA ALA A 42 17.04 -14.88 13.07
C ALA A 42 17.27 -13.70 12.09
N LYS A 43 17.70 -12.52 12.57
CA LYS A 43 17.89 -11.34 11.70
C LYS A 43 19.04 -11.48 10.69
N ASP A 44 19.98 -12.36 10.99
CA ASP A 44 21.11 -12.75 10.14
C ASP A 44 20.75 -13.87 9.14
N ASP A 45 19.57 -14.50 9.25
CA ASP A 45 19.12 -15.53 8.32
C ASP A 45 18.63 -14.88 7.00
N PRO A 46 19.26 -15.18 5.85
CA PRO A 46 18.83 -14.66 4.56
C PRO A 46 17.39 -15.09 4.19
N ALA A 47 16.92 -16.24 4.67
CA ALA A 47 15.55 -16.69 4.45
C ALA A 47 14.55 -15.82 5.24
N ALA A 48 14.85 -15.50 6.50
CA ALA A 48 14.06 -14.57 7.30
C ALA A 48 14.01 -13.18 6.66
N ALA A 49 15.15 -12.67 6.19
CA ALA A 49 15.22 -11.38 5.49
C ALA A 49 14.41 -11.37 4.19
N ALA A 50 14.37 -12.47 3.44
CA ALA A 50 13.54 -12.61 2.25
C ALA A 50 12.04 -12.59 2.59
N LEU A 51 11.62 -13.31 3.64
CA LEU A 51 10.24 -13.30 4.13
C LEU A 51 9.82 -11.91 4.61
N PHE A 52 10.68 -11.23 5.38
CA PHE A 52 10.39 -9.90 5.90
C PHE A 52 10.19 -8.86 4.80
N ARG A 53 11.04 -8.89 3.76
CA ARG A 53 10.86 -8.03 2.57
C ARG A 53 9.52 -8.32 1.86
N ALA A 54 9.14 -9.58 1.74
CA ALA A 54 7.87 -9.95 1.13
C ALA A 54 6.66 -9.47 1.94
N VAL A 55 6.74 -9.54 3.28
CA VAL A 55 5.72 -9.02 4.19
C VAL A 55 5.59 -7.50 4.10
N LEU A 56 6.71 -6.77 4.07
CA LEU A 56 6.70 -5.31 3.93
C LEU A 56 6.05 -4.86 2.61
N ALA A 57 6.30 -5.60 1.52
CA ALA A 57 5.75 -5.31 0.20
C ALA A 57 4.23 -5.51 0.09
N GLN A 58 3.57 -6.14 1.06
CA GLN A 58 2.13 -6.37 0.98
C GLN A 58 1.34 -5.06 1.09
N PRO A 59 0.33 -4.81 0.25
CA PRO A 59 -0.51 -3.63 0.39
C PRO A 59 -1.41 -3.75 1.63
N GLY A 60 -1.83 -2.61 2.18
CA GLY A 60 -2.76 -2.54 3.31
C GLY A 60 -2.55 -1.25 4.12
N SER A 61 -3.62 -0.49 4.34
CA SER A 61 -3.59 0.75 5.11
C SER A 61 -3.49 0.50 6.62
N TYR A 62 -4.11 -0.58 7.11
CA TYR A 62 -4.16 -0.92 8.54
C TYR A 62 -3.51 -2.28 8.80
N LYS A 63 -2.17 -2.29 8.90
CA LYS A 63 -1.38 -3.49 9.17
C LYS A 63 -0.26 -3.23 10.19
N ARG A 64 0.07 -4.24 10.97
CA ARG A 64 1.26 -4.33 11.85
C ARG A 64 2.22 -5.35 11.26
N VAL A 65 3.51 -5.01 11.20
CA VAL A 65 4.56 -5.89 10.69
C VAL A 65 5.63 -6.04 11.76
N ASP A 66 5.93 -7.28 12.14
CA ASP A 66 6.95 -7.61 13.13
C ASP A 66 8.00 -8.57 12.58
N TRP A 67 9.26 -8.35 12.93
CA TRP A 67 10.34 -9.32 12.73
C TRP A 67 10.84 -9.76 14.09
N TRP A 68 10.49 -10.98 14.46
CA TRP A 68 10.83 -11.56 15.74
C TRP A 68 12.04 -12.50 15.64
N ASP A 69 13.14 -12.07 16.24
CA ASP A 69 14.29 -12.92 16.56
C ASP A 69 14.20 -13.34 18.03
N GLN A 70 14.02 -14.63 18.28
CA GLN A 70 13.85 -15.18 19.63
C GLN A 70 15.06 -14.92 20.53
N ARG A 71 16.25 -14.65 19.96
CA ARG A 71 17.47 -14.32 20.70
C ARG A 71 17.43 -12.92 21.32
N GLU A 72 16.58 -12.02 20.79
CA GLU A 72 16.44 -10.64 21.27
C GLU A 72 15.45 -10.52 22.44
N GLY A 73 14.77 -11.62 22.79
CA GLY A 73 13.80 -11.67 23.87
C GLY A 73 12.34 -11.78 23.38
N PRO A 74 11.37 -11.56 24.27
CA PRO A 74 9.95 -11.72 23.94
C PRO A 74 9.47 -10.64 22.96
N LEU A 75 8.56 -11.01 22.06
CA LEU A 75 7.95 -10.07 21.14
C LEU A 75 7.10 -9.04 21.91
N PRO A 76 7.29 -7.73 21.70
CA PRO A 76 6.42 -6.71 22.29
C PRO A 76 4.98 -6.87 21.81
N HIS A 77 4.00 -6.75 22.71
CA HIS A 77 2.57 -6.87 22.37
C HIS A 77 2.21 -8.18 21.65
N ALA A 78 2.76 -9.30 22.12
CA ALA A 78 2.43 -10.63 21.60
C ALA A 78 0.99 -11.02 21.98
N ASP A 79 0.07 -10.84 21.03
CA ASP A 79 -1.33 -11.26 21.15
C ASP A 79 -1.51 -12.77 20.89
N VAL A 80 -0.48 -13.43 20.36
CA VAL A 80 -0.47 -14.84 19.94
C VAL A 80 0.89 -15.50 20.24
N ASN A 81 0.86 -16.81 20.53
CA ASN A 81 2.07 -17.61 20.73
C ASN A 81 2.49 -18.28 19.41
N TYR A 82 3.72 -18.01 18.97
CA TYR A 82 4.28 -18.67 17.78
C TYR A 82 5.02 -19.96 18.14
N PRO A 83 4.89 -21.03 17.35
CA PRO A 83 5.60 -22.28 17.58
C PRO A 83 7.11 -22.10 17.38
N THR A 84 7.91 -22.85 18.13
CA THR A 84 9.35 -22.93 17.90
C THR A 84 9.63 -23.74 16.65
N LEU A 85 10.22 -23.10 15.64
CA LEU A 85 10.53 -23.70 14.35
C LEU A 85 12.04 -23.76 14.14
N LYS A 86 12.51 -24.80 13.44
CA LYS A 86 13.94 -24.95 13.07
C LYS A 86 14.38 -24.01 11.94
N ARG A 87 13.44 -23.33 11.28
CA ARG A 87 13.68 -22.46 10.13
C ARG A 87 12.76 -21.25 10.19
N ALA A 88 13.16 -20.16 9.53
CA ALA A 88 12.37 -18.93 9.49
C ALA A 88 11.01 -19.15 8.82
N ALA A 89 9.97 -18.51 9.36
CA ALA A 89 8.62 -18.58 8.83
C ALA A 89 7.88 -17.24 9.02
N ALA A 90 7.00 -16.93 8.07
CA ALA A 90 6.04 -15.85 8.17
C ALA A 90 4.68 -16.39 8.62
N PHE A 91 3.98 -15.59 9.42
CA PHE A 91 2.62 -15.82 9.87
C PHE A 91 1.76 -14.63 9.49
N VAL A 92 0.57 -14.92 8.99
CA VAL A 92 -0.47 -13.93 8.74
C VAL A 92 -1.55 -14.13 9.78
N CYS A 93 -1.75 -13.14 10.64
CA CYS A 93 -2.70 -13.17 11.73
C CYS A 93 -3.77 -12.09 11.55
N ASN A 94 -5.01 -12.43 11.86
CA ASN A 94 -6.12 -11.51 12.03
C ASN A 94 -6.73 -11.77 13.40
N ASP A 95 -6.69 -10.76 14.27
CA ASP A 95 -7.01 -10.92 15.69
C ASP A 95 -6.16 -12.05 16.32
N ARG A 96 -6.79 -13.09 16.91
CA ARG A 96 -6.08 -14.20 17.56
C ARG A 96 -5.86 -15.44 16.69
N GLN A 97 -6.22 -15.37 15.41
CA GLN A 97 -6.08 -16.50 14.49
C GLN A 97 -4.94 -16.25 13.52
N CYS A 98 -4.01 -17.19 13.44
CA CYS A 98 -2.87 -17.12 12.54
C CYS A 98 -2.90 -18.25 11.52
N SER A 99 -2.32 -17.97 10.35
CA SER A 99 -2.07 -18.95 9.30
C SER A 99 -1.13 -20.07 9.77
N LEU A 100 -1.08 -21.14 8.98
CA LEU A 100 0.05 -22.07 9.05
C LEU A 100 1.38 -21.34 8.74
N PRO A 101 2.53 -21.87 9.19
CA PRO A 101 3.82 -21.26 8.93
C PRO A 101 4.13 -21.21 7.41
N ILE A 102 4.41 -20.01 6.90
CA ILE A 102 4.76 -19.78 5.50
C ILE A 102 6.28 -19.65 5.38
N PHE A 103 6.89 -20.55 4.62
CA PHE A 103 8.35 -20.61 4.50
C PHE A 103 8.90 -19.96 3.24
N GLN A 104 8.04 -19.73 2.24
CA GLN A 104 8.42 -19.12 0.96
C GLN A 104 7.83 -17.71 0.86
N PRO A 105 8.62 -16.71 0.41
CA PRO A 105 8.16 -15.33 0.24
C PRO A 105 6.86 -15.19 -0.56
N GLN A 106 6.71 -15.97 -1.64
CA GLN A 106 5.54 -15.95 -2.51
C GLN A 106 4.26 -16.44 -1.79
N GLY A 107 4.42 -17.33 -0.80
CA GLY A 107 3.29 -17.87 -0.05
C GLY A 107 2.53 -16.81 0.75
N VAL A 108 3.19 -15.71 1.13
CA VAL A 108 2.54 -14.61 1.87
C VAL A 108 1.49 -13.92 0.99
N ALA A 109 1.86 -13.57 -0.24
CA ALA A 109 0.95 -12.92 -1.19
C ALA A 109 -0.21 -13.86 -1.57
N ASN A 110 0.09 -15.14 -1.80
CA ASN A 110 -0.93 -16.14 -2.11
C ASN A 110 -1.95 -16.26 -0.98
N TYR A 111 -1.48 -16.40 0.26
CA TYR A 111 -2.37 -16.49 1.42
C TYR A 111 -3.25 -15.25 1.56
N LEU A 112 -2.68 -14.05 1.39
CA LEU A 112 -3.43 -12.80 1.47
C LEU A 112 -4.49 -12.66 0.37
N SER A 113 -4.24 -13.21 -0.83
CA SER A 113 -5.23 -13.18 -1.93
C SER A 113 -6.46 -14.04 -1.65
N GLU A 114 -6.34 -15.03 -0.77
CA GLU A 114 -7.42 -15.93 -0.38
C GLU A 114 -8.22 -15.41 0.81
N LEU A 115 -7.71 -14.40 1.53
CA LEU A 115 -8.40 -13.85 2.70
C LEU A 115 -9.64 -13.06 2.27
N PRO A 116 -10.85 -13.49 2.68
CA PRO A 116 -12.11 -12.85 2.28
C PRO A 116 -12.34 -11.47 2.91
N SER A 117 -11.38 -10.93 3.68
CA SER A 117 -11.52 -9.71 4.48
C SER A 117 -10.43 -8.66 4.29
N LEU A 118 -9.54 -8.81 3.31
CA LEU A 118 -8.78 -7.64 2.82
C LEU A 118 -9.74 -6.81 2.00
N ASP A 119 -10.38 -5.86 2.67
CA ASP A 119 -11.52 -5.03 2.28
C ASP A 119 -11.21 -4.07 1.10
N ALA A 120 -10.43 -4.51 0.11
CA ALA A 120 -10.24 -3.85 -1.17
C ALA A 120 -11.58 -3.76 -1.95
N SER A 121 -12.53 -4.64 -1.64
CA SER A 121 -13.82 -4.71 -2.34
C SER A 121 -14.86 -3.69 -1.86
N ARG A 122 -14.70 -3.06 -0.69
CA ARG A 122 -15.62 -2.02 -0.21
C ARG A 122 -15.29 -0.61 -0.68
N PHE A 123 -14.10 -0.41 -1.27
CA PHE A 123 -13.70 0.81 -1.96
C PHE A 123 -13.78 0.67 -3.49
N ALA A 124 -14.57 -0.27 -4.01
CA ALA A 124 -15.14 -0.11 -5.33
C ALA A 124 -16.22 0.97 -5.25
N PHE A 125 -15.81 2.24 -5.14
CA PHE A 125 -16.69 3.32 -5.55
C PHE A 125 -17.10 2.97 -6.99
N PRO A 126 -18.39 2.76 -7.28
CA PRO A 126 -18.77 2.62 -8.67
C PRO A 126 -18.42 3.97 -9.29
N LEU A 127 -17.36 3.99 -10.10
CA LEU A 127 -17.13 5.05 -11.08
C LEU A 127 -18.23 4.95 -12.16
N THR A 128 -19.49 4.77 -11.77
CA THR A 128 -20.58 5.34 -12.54
C THR A 128 -20.40 6.83 -12.39
N ALA A 129 -19.76 7.43 -13.39
CA ALA A 129 -19.76 8.85 -13.63
C ALA A 129 -21.22 9.30 -13.80
N THR A 130 -21.92 9.47 -12.69
CA THR A 130 -23.18 10.20 -12.68
C THR A 130 -22.78 11.64 -12.97
N ARG A 131 -22.91 12.03 -14.24
CA ARG A 131 -22.83 13.44 -14.64
C ARG A 131 -23.91 14.18 -13.85
N VAL A 132 -23.53 14.77 -12.72
CA VAL A 132 -24.32 15.81 -12.09
C VAL A 132 -24.28 16.99 -13.04
N SER A 133 -25.38 17.21 -13.75
CA SER A 133 -25.59 18.41 -14.54
C SER A 133 -25.77 19.58 -13.56
N LEU A 134 -24.68 20.30 -13.31
CA LEU A 134 -24.73 21.58 -12.59
C LEU A 134 -25.39 22.61 -13.50
N PRO A 135 -26.52 23.23 -13.12
CA PRO A 135 -27.12 24.30 -13.90
C PRO A 135 -26.19 25.52 -13.84
N GLY A 136 -25.46 25.77 -14.92
CA GLY A 136 -24.60 26.95 -15.05
C GLY A 136 -23.22 26.73 -15.68
N ALA A 137 -22.83 25.51 -16.05
CA ALA A 137 -21.60 25.28 -16.81
C ALA A 137 -21.77 25.83 -18.24
N ARG A 138 -21.19 27.00 -18.51
CA ARG A 138 -21.07 27.55 -19.87
C ARG A 138 -20.17 26.65 -20.69
N ASP A 139 -20.63 26.28 -21.89
CA ASP A 139 -19.92 25.53 -22.92
C ASP A 139 -18.45 25.95 -23.02
N CYS A 140 -17.52 25.02 -22.75
CA CYS A 140 -16.11 25.17 -23.12
C CYS A 140 -15.79 24.61 -24.52
N ASP A 141 -16.78 24.09 -25.25
CA ASP A 141 -16.60 23.55 -26.60
C ASP A 141 -16.75 24.63 -27.67
N ARG A 142 -15.84 25.62 -27.68
CA ARG A 142 -15.69 26.49 -28.85
C ARG A 142 -14.39 27.29 -28.97
N HIS A 143 -13.22 26.70 -28.72
CA HIS A 143 -11.97 27.27 -29.26
C HIS A 143 -11.07 26.21 -29.91
N ALA A 144 -11.16 26.16 -31.24
CA ALA A 144 -10.29 25.39 -32.12
C ALA A 144 -8.81 25.73 -31.86
N TRP A 145 -8.05 24.71 -31.49
CA TRP A 145 -6.62 24.77 -31.28
C TRP A 145 -5.89 24.94 -32.62
N SER A 146 -5.48 26.17 -32.96
CA SER A 146 -4.66 26.45 -34.15
C SER A 146 -3.17 26.12 -33.88
N GLY A 147 -2.87 24.82 -33.86
CA GLY A 147 -1.50 24.31 -33.68
C GLY A 147 -0.62 24.49 -34.91
N ARG A 148 0.09 25.62 -35.00
CA ARG A 148 1.21 25.83 -35.94
C ARG A 148 2.35 24.85 -35.60
N ALA A 149 2.53 23.83 -36.43
CA ALA A 149 3.67 22.91 -36.35
C ALA A 149 5.00 23.65 -36.66
N ARG A 150 5.77 24.01 -35.62
CA ARG A 150 7.18 24.41 -35.79
C ARG A 150 8.00 23.18 -36.18
N ARG A 151 8.35 23.06 -37.46
CA ARG A 151 9.39 22.14 -37.94
C ARG A 151 10.71 22.47 -37.23
N ARG A 152 11.14 21.62 -36.29
CA ARG A 152 12.53 21.60 -35.83
C ARG A 152 13.38 21.11 -37.00
N ARG A 153 14.10 22.02 -37.67
CA ARG A 153 15.18 21.63 -38.59
C ARG A 153 16.34 21.12 -37.73
N HIS A 154 16.55 19.81 -37.73
CA HIS A 154 17.80 19.23 -37.25
C HIS A 154 18.93 19.70 -38.17
N ALA A 155 19.92 20.36 -37.58
CA ALA A 155 21.13 20.79 -38.25
C ALA A 155 21.90 19.59 -38.81
N ALA A 156 22.33 19.70 -40.07
CA ALA A 156 23.17 18.73 -40.74
C ALA A 156 24.59 18.78 -40.17
N VAL A 157 25.13 17.61 -39.82
CA VAL A 157 26.52 17.38 -39.45
C VAL A 157 27.38 17.37 -40.73
N PRO A 158 28.44 18.19 -40.86
CA PRO A 158 29.32 18.12 -42.02
C PRO A 158 30.29 16.94 -41.88
N GLN A 159 30.18 15.95 -42.78
CA GLN A 159 31.23 14.94 -42.94
C GLN A 159 32.31 15.46 -43.89
N ALA A 160 33.51 15.64 -43.35
CA ALA A 160 34.73 15.86 -44.11
C ALA A 160 35.06 14.60 -44.95
N ARG A 161 35.27 14.77 -46.26
CA ARG A 161 35.93 13.76 -47.09
C ARG A 161 37.26 14.30 -47.59
N ALA A 162 38.31 13.66 -47.09
CA ALA A 162 39.69 13.86 -47.45
C ALA A 162 39.98 13.45 -48.91
N SER A 163 40.92 14.19 -49.47
CA SER A 163 41.63 14.00 -50.74
C SER A 163 41.99 12.54 -51.08
N ARG A 164 41.79 12.16 -52.35
CA ARG A 164 42.66 11.17 -53.01
C ARG A 164 43.06 11.63 -54.41
N ARG A 165 44.38 11.72 -54.56
CA ARG A 165 45.16 11.81 -55.80
C ARG A 165 44.76 10.71 -56.79
N ARG A 166 44.66 11.04 -58.07
CA ARG A 166 45.63 10.70 -59.13
C ARG A 166 45.25 11.39 -60.42
#